data_AF-A0A9X0QI89-F1
#
_entry.id   AF-A0A9X0QI89-F1
#
_cell.length_a   1.000
_cell.length_b   1.000
_cell.length_c   1.000
_cell.angle_alpha   90.00
_cell.angle_beta   90.00
_cell.angle_gamma   90.00
#
_symmetry.space_group_name_H-M   'P 1'
#
loop_
_entity.id
_entity.type
_entity.pdbx_description
1 polymer ?
#
loop_
_entity_poly.entity_id
_entity_poly.type
_entity_poly.pdbx_seq_one_letter_code
_entity_poly.pdbx_strand_id
1 'polypeptide(L)'
;MQFERISSVRIAPDNATVLKNLGLIADLAGTWRGSGFNLIARPNFEGNENLYLQLNQTHESLVIEPIGSSIPNRGFGQDDIELFGLTYLQKISDAHHGGALHIEPGIWVTQPATTYPPETSPAGTQIVARMGNIPHGNSLLAQGVATAFNGPPTLKSSSATYAFSAFPSFNSTPFPVPPAPGVPILNADGSSELLTVPVPPRFDEYNLAIADSATNPRTPFGTTEPPLPANIDGVAMQDVVNDPIRLLQAKIDDQVKKGYTFEGTALNIATQAKITFFQNANSSPTAVPLPPTVVVNVANGAGGAENILFLEGGEPTGAKGPNADTALVYATFWIEKVKHPQHGSFMQLQYVQNVILGFPILKALPTVVPIGWPHVSVATLRKSFN
;
A
#
# COMPACT_ATOMS: atom_id res chain seq x y z
N MET A 1 22.81 12.77 -37.72
CA MET A 1 21.42 12.67 -37.24
C MET A 1 21.18 13.84 -36.31
N GLN A 2 20.16 14.65 -36.57
CA GLN A 2 19.79 15.76 -35.71
C GLN A 2 18.85 15.19 -34.67
N PHE A 3 19.30 15.08 -33.42
CA PHE A 3 18.46 14.62 -32.31
C PHE A 3 17.33 15.64 -32.13
N GLU A 4 16.07 15.19 -32.21
CA GLU A 4 14.91 16.06 -32.09
C GLU A 4 14.77 16.45 -30.61
N ARG A 5 15.11 17.70 -30.28
CA ARG A 5 14.99 18.19 -28.91
C ARG A 5 13.53 18.49 -28.60
N ILE A 6 13.04 17.99 -27.47
CA ILE A 6 11.76 18.46 -26.94
C ILE A 6 11.87 19.98 -26.70
N SER A 7 10.84 20.70 -27.15
CA SER A 7 10.72 22.15 -27.00
C SER A 7 10.94 22.57 -25.55
N SER A 8 11.71 23.65 -25.33
CA SER A 8 11.84 24.28 -24.02
C SER A 8 10.57 25.05 -23.61
N VAL A 9 9.72 25.41 -24.57
CA VAL A 9 8.42 26.04 -24.34
C VAL A 9 7.38 24.97 -24.08
N ARG A 10 6.70 25.06 -22.94
CA ARG A 10 5.62 24.15 -22.52
C ARG A 10 4.28 24.83 -22.76
N ILE A 11 3.55 24.35 -23.75
CA ILE A 11 2.19 24.79 -24.03
C ILE A 11 1.26 23.67 -23.57
N ALA A 12 0.34 23.99 -22.67
CA ALA A 12 -0.70 23.05 -22.29
C ALA A 12 -1.60 22.79 -23.51
N PRO A 13 -1.74 21.54 -23.96
CA PRO A 13 -2.71 21.22 -25.00
C PRO A 13 -4.13 21.26 -24.41
N ASP A 14 -5.14 20.93 -25.21
CA ASP A 14 -6.50 20.80 -24.70
C ASP A 14 -6.62 19.65 -23.68
N ASN A 15 -7.66 19.72 -22.83
CA ASN A 15 -7.88 18.75 -21.76
C ASN A 15 -8.02 17.30 -22.27
N ALA A 16 -8.57 17.08 -23.46
CA ALA A 16 -8.72 15.73 -24.00
C ALA A 16 -7.36 15.14 -24.41
N THR A 17 -6.47 15.98 -24.95
CA THR A 17 -5.08 15.60 -25.22
C THR A 17 -4.31 15.29 -23.94
N VAL A 18 -4.46 16.09 -22.87
CA VAL A 18 -3.85 15.79 -21.56
C VAL A 18 -4.31 14.43 -21.04
N LEU A 19 -5.62 14.16 -21.03
CA LEU A 19 -6.16 12.88 -20.57
C LEU A 19 -5.71 11.71 -21.44
N LYS A 20 -5.60 11.89 -22.76
CA LYS A 20 -5.09 10.86 -23.67
C LYS A 20 -3.64 10.50 -23.33
N ASN A 21 -2.79 11.49 -23.04
CA ASN A 21 -1.38 11.28 -22.73
C ASN A 21 -1.16 10.60 -21.36
N LEU A 22 -2.12 10.72 -20.44
CA LEU A 22 -2.10 9.95 -19.18
C LEU A 22 -2.37 8.46 -19.38
N GLY A 23 -2.98 8.05 -20.49
CA GLY A 23 -3.24 6.65 -20.79
C GLY A 23 -4.08 5.96 -19.70
N LEU A 24 -3.61 4.80 -19.22
CA LEU A 24 -4.31 3.96 -18.25
C LEU A 24 -4.52 4.60 -16.87
N ILE A 25 -3.77 5.66 -16.53
CA ILE A 25 -3.97 6.41 -15.27
C ILE A 25 -4.93 7.60 -15.43
N ALA A 26 -5.48 7.88 -16.62
CA ALA A 26 -6.34 9.03 -16.85
C ALA A 26 -7.59 9.04 -15.95
N ASP A 27 -8.20 7.87 -15.71
CA ASP A 27 -9.41 7.75 -14.91
C ASP A 27 -9.19 8.06 -13.42
N LEU A 28 -7.94 8.05 -12.94
CA LEU A 28 -7.55 8.40 -11.59
C LEU A 28 -7.73 9.90 -11.30
N ALA A 29 -7.67 10.76 -12.32
CA ALA A 29 -7.87 12.21 -12.17
C ALA A 29 -9.26 12.54 -11.60
N GLY A 30 -9.34 13.38 -10.56
CA GLY A 30 -10.57 13.82 -9.94
C GLY A 30 -10.46 13.92 -8.42
N THR A 31 -11.58 14.25 -7.77
CA THR A 31 -11.70 14.17 -6.31
C THR A 31 -12.36 12.85 -5.92
N TRP A 32 -11.77 12.17 -4.95
CA TRP A 32 -12.27 10.92 -4.41
C TRP A 32 -12.52 11.08 -2.92
N ARG A 33 -13.65 10.54 -2.44
CA ARG A 33 -13.99 10.52 -1.02
C ARG A 33 -14.58 9.19 -0.63
N GLY A 34 -14.32 8.77 0.60
CA GLY A 34 -14.88 7.53 1.10
C GLY A 34 -14.35 7.19 2.48
N SER A 35 -14.36 5.89 2.76
CA SER A 35 -13.99 5.34 4.05
C SER A 35 -13.04 4.16 3.89
N GLY A 36 -12.31 3.90 4.96
CA GLY A 36 -11.27 2.88 4.96
C GLY A 36 -10.94 2.40 6.37
N PHE A 37 -9.82 1.69 6.44
CA PHE A 37 -9.27 1.16 7.67
C PHE A 37 -7.75 1.22 7.64
N ASN A 38 -7.15 1.62 8.77
CA ASN A 38 -5.72 1.62 9.00
C ASN A 38 -5.38 0.71 10.18
N LEU A 39 -4.37 -0.13 10.00
CA LEU A 39 -3.70 -0.90 11.04
C LEU A 39 -2.23 -0.50 11.07
N ILE A 40 -1.74 -0.06 12.23
CA ILE A 40 -0.41 0.52 12.41
C ILE A 40 0.15 0.05 13.77
N ALA A 41 1.33 -0.57 13.80
CA ALA A 41 2.04 -0.89 15.04
C ALA A 41 2.99 0.26 15.39
N ARG A 42 2.84 0.87 16.56
CA ARG A 42 3.60 2.06 16.95
C ARG A 42 4.46 1.82 18.18
N PRO A 43 5.73 2.25 18.20
CA PRO A 43 6.54 2.24 19.42
C PRO A 43 5.82 2.93 20.60
N ASN A 44 5.86 2.32 21.78
CA ASN A 44 5.10 2.77 22.96
C ASN A 44 6.00 3.11 24.16
N PHE A 45 6.85 4.14 23.99
CA PHE A 45 7.77 4.55 25.05
C PHE A 45 7.01 5.01 26.30
N GLU A 46 5.97 5.84 26.15
CA GLU A 46 5.21 6.42 27.27
C GLU A 46 4.41 5.37 28.04
N GLY A 47 3.85 4.37 27.36
CA GLY A 47 3.13 3.26 28.00
C GLY A 47 4.04 2.23 28.66
N ASN A 48 5.36 2.45 28.61
CA ASN A 48 6.38 1.50 29.04
C ASN A 48 6.29 0.12 28.36
N GLU A 49 5.73 0.04 27.15
CA GLU A 49 5.69 -1.19 26.34
C GLU A 49 6.64 -1.12 25.14
N ASN A 50 6.69 -2.17 24.31
CA ASN A 50 7.41 -2.10 23.03
C ASN A 50 6.61 -1.33 21.98
N LEU A 51 5.33 -1.66 21.86
CA LEU A 51 4.41 -1.04 20.91
C LEU A 51 2.99 -0.99 21.46
N TYR A 52 2.12 -0.35 20.69
CA TYR A 52 0.68 -0.57 20.74
C TYR A 52 0.14 -0.70 19.31
N LEU A 53 -0.95 -1.46 19.13
CA LEU A 53 -1.59 -1.61 17.85
C LEU A 53 -2.68 -0.55 17.66
N GLN A 54 -2.44 0.38 16.75
CA GLN A 54 -3.39 1.42 16.39
C GLN A 54 -4.28 0.93 15.23
N LEU A 55 -5.58 0.84 15.51
CA LEU A 55 -6.66 0.45 14.60
C LEU A 55 -7.61 1.64 14.44
N ASN A 56 -7.77 2.13 13.22
CA ASN A 56 -8.65 3.25 12.92
C ASN A 56 -9.56 2.92 11.74
N GLN A 57 -10.88 3.09 11.93
CA GLN A 57 -11.77 3.36 10.80
C GLN A 57 -11.52 4.79 10.33
N THR A 58 -11.49 5.00 9.02
CA THR A 58 -11.05 6.28 8.46
C THR A 58 -12.08 6.88 7.52
N HIS A 59 -12.08 8.21 7.45
CA HIS A 59 -12.60 8.96 6.31
C HIS A 59 -11.42 9.48 5.49
N GLU A 60 -11.56 9.48 4.18
CA GLU A 60 -10.51 9.90 3.28
C GLU A 60 -11.01 10.86 2.21
N SER A 61 -10.19 11.86 1.90
CA SER A 61 -10.30 12.70 0.72
C SER A 61 -8.99 12.62 -0.06
N LEU A 62 -9.09 12.31 -1.34
CA LEU A 62 -7.96 12.20 -2.26
C LEU A 62 -8.25 13.06 -3.48
N VAL A 63 -7.53 14.16 -3.62
CA VAL A 63 -7.64 15.07 -4.78
C VAL A 63 -6.50 14.77 -5.72
N ILE A 64 -6.82 14.50 -6.99
CA ILE A 64 -5.85 14.09 -8.02
C ILE A 64 -6.04 14.97 -9.26
N GLU A 65 -5.01 15.71 -9.64
CA GLU A 65 -5.08 16.75 -10.67
C GLU A 65 -4.08 16.48 -11.81
N PRO A 66 -4.52 16.51 -13.08
CA PRO A 66 -3.61 16.39 -14.22
C PRO A 66 -2.56 17.50 -14.25
N ILE A 67 -1.31 17.12 -14.50
CA ILE A 67 -0.28 18.07 -14.91
C ILE A 67 -0.59 18.46 -16.35
N GLY A 68 -0.87 19.75 -16.57
CA GLY A 68 -1.45 20.25 -17.81
C GLY A 68 -0.54 20.21 -19.05
N SER A 69 0.68 19.70 -18.96
CA SER A 69 1.61 19.57 -20.09
C SER A 69 2.51 18.35 -19.89
N SER A 70 3.31 18.02 -20.91
CA SER A 70 4.40 17.06 -20.75
C SER A 70 5.40 17.50 -19.67
N ILE A 71 6.03 16.50 -19.06
CA ILE A 71 7.11 16.62 -18.08
C ILE A 71 8.36 16.08 -18.80
N PRO A 72 9.09 16.92 -19.56
CA PRO A 72 10.23 16.46 -20.34
C PRO A 72 11.37 16.01 -19.41
N ASN A 73 11.99 14.88 -19.73
CA ASN A 73 13.18 14.39 -19.07
C ASN A 73 14.30 14.15 -20.09
N ARG A 74 15.53 14.54 -19.73
CA ARG A 74 16.66 14.56 -20.66
C ARG A 74 17.28 13.18 -20.78
N GLY A 75 17.42 12.70 -22.01
CA GLY A 75 18.12 11.46 -22.29
C GLY A 75 19.63 11.66 -22.27
N PHE A 76 20.36 10.77 -21.62
CA PHE A 76 21.83 10.75 -21.70
C PHE A 76 22.32 9.87 -22.86
N GLY A 77 21.79 8.65 -22.97
CA GLY A 77 22.12 7.68 -24.02
C GLY A 77 20.98 7.35 -24.98
N GLN A 78 19.92 8.17 -24.98
CA GLN A 78 18.77 8.12 -25.88
C GLN A 78 18.22 9.54 -26.08
N ASP A 79 17.24 9.71 -26.97
CA ASP A 79 16.50 10.97 -27.08
C ASP A 79 15.74 11.30 -25.79
N ASP A 80 15.40 12.58 -25.62
CA ASP A 80 14.57 13.03 -24.52
C ASP A 80 13.21 12.30 -24.54
N ILE A 81 12.63 12.10 -23.36
CA ILE A 81 11.31 11.49 -23.21
C ILE A 81 10.33 12.48 -22.59
N GLU A 82 9.06 12.30 -22.94
CA GLU A 82 7.96 13.00 -22.29
C GLU A 82 7.30 12.08 -21.27
N LEU A 83 7.27 12.53 -20.02
CA LEU A 83 6.45 11.94 -18.98
C LEU A 83 5.12 12.71 -18.91
N PHE A 84 4.10 12.03 -18.42
CA PHE A 84 2.81 12.64 -18.09
C PHE A 84 2.41 12.21 -16.69
N GLY A 85 1.66 13.04 -15.98
CA GLY A 85 1.40 12.75 -14.57
C GLY A 85 0.24 13.49 -13.95
N LEU A 86 -0.03 13.08 -12.72
CA LEU A 86 -1.08 13.59 -11.85
C LEU A 86 -0.45 13.99 -10.53
N THR A 87 -0.66 15.22 -10.05
CA THR A 87 -0.39 15.53 -8.65
C THR A 87 -1.53 15.01 -7.79
N TYR A 88 -1.23 14.60 -6.55
CA TYR A 88 -2.27 14.24 -5.60
C TYR A 88 -2.03 14.83 -4.21
N LEU A 89 -3.13 15.00 -3.48
CA LEU A 89 -3.13 15.26 -2.05
C LEU A 89 -4.11 14.30 -1.38
N GLN A 90 -3.57 13.37 -0.60
CA GLN A 90 -4.32 12.45 0.24
C GLN A 90 -4.47 13.05 1.64
N LYS A 91 -5.68 12.99 2.20
CA LYS A 91 -5.98 13.35 3.59
C LYS A 91 -6.83 12.28 4.21
N ILE A 92 -6.38 11.73 5.33
CA ILE A 92 -7.08 10.71 6.08
C ILE A 92 -7.36 11.25 7.48
N SER A 93 -8.60 11.14 7.91
CA SER A 93 -9.04 11.47 9.26
C SER A 93 -9.67 10.27 9.94
N ASP A 94 -9.64 10.27 11.26
CA ASP A 94 -10.38 9.31 12.07
C ASP A 94 -11.90 9.40 11.79
N ALA A 95 -12.56 8.25 11.68
CA ALA A 95 -13.97 8.20 11.31
C ALA A 95 -14.91 8.67 12.42
N HIS A 96 -14.49 8.60 13.69
CA HIS A 96 -15.33 8.96 14.82
C HIS A 96 -15.19 10.43 15.19
N HIS A 97 -13.95 10.92 15.33
CA HIS A 97 -13.68 12.27 15.81
C HIS A 97 -13.31 13.27 14.71
N GLY A 98 -13.03 12.80 13.49
CA GLY A 98 -12.56 13.65 12.39
C GLY A 98 -11.14 14.19 12.59
N GLY A 99 -10.41 13.70 13.59
CA GLY A 99 -9.02 14.07 13.84
C GLY A 99 -8.12 13.68 12.67
N ALA A 100 -7.18 14.55 12.30
CA ALA A 100 -6.26 14.27 11.20
C ALA A 100 -5.31 13.13 11.57
N LEU A 101 -5.30 12.06 10.77
CA LEU A 101 -4.42 10.91 10.96
C LEU A 101 -3.24 10.92 9.99
N HIS A 102 -3.48 11.29 8.73
CA HIS A 102 -2.45 11.28 7.68
C HIS A 102 -2.71 12.37 6.64
N ILE A 103 -1.62 12.90 6.09
CA ILE A 103 -1.65 13.76 4.90
C ILE A 103 -0.45 13.42 4.03
N GLU A 104 -0.65 13.29 2.72
CA GLU A 104 0.41 12.92 1.80
C GLU A 104 0.23 13.65 0.47
N PRO A 105 1.09 14.64 0.16
CA PRO A 105 1.24 15.15 -1.19
C PRO A 105 2.15 14.23 -2.01
N GLY A 106 1.87 14.12 -3.31
CA GLY A 106 2.74 13.41 -4.22
C GLY A 106 2.37 13.55 -5.69
N ILE A 107 2.95 12.69 -6.50
CA ILE A 107 2.74 12.65 -7.94
C ILE A 107 2.71 11.21 -8.45
N TRP A 108 1.79 10.93 -9.37
CA TRP A 108 1.85 9.77 -10.25
C TRP A 108 2.43 10.19 -11.59
N VAL A 109 3.35 9.42 -12.15
CA VAL A 109 3.90 9.64 -13.49
C VAL A 109 3.83 8.38 -14.33
N THR A 110 3.76 8.56 -15.63
CA THR A 110 3.93 7.53 -16.64
C THR A 110 4.92 7.98 -17.70
N GLN A 111 5.59 7.02 -18.32
CA GLN A 111 6.61 7.25 -19.33
C GLN A 111 6.53 6.22 -20.47
N PRO A 112 7.04 6.55 -21.67
CA PRO A 112 7.23 5.57 -22.73
C PRO A 112 8.36 4.59 -22.39
N ALA A 113 8.47 3.51 -23.18
CA ALA A 113 9.63 2.62 -23.10
C ALA A 113 10.93 3.37 -23.40
N THR A 114 12.01 2.96 -22.73
CA THR A 114 13.35 3.53 -22.86
C THR A 114 14.34 2.48 -23.35
N THR A 115 15.40 2.94 -24.03
CA THR A 115 16.53 2.11 -24.47
C THR A 115 17.79 2.40 -23.64
N TYR A 116 17.82 3.50 -22.88
CA TYR A 116 18.93 3.87 -22.02
C TYR A 116 18.44 4.59 -20.73
N PRO A 117 18.35 3.88 -19.58
CA PRO A 117 18.47 2.42 -19.45
C PRO A 117 17.32 1.71 -20.19
N PRO A 118 17.50 0.45 -20.63
CA PRO A 118 16.40 -0.32 -21.22
C PRO A 118 15.29 -0.55 -20.21
N GLU A 119 14.10 -0.03 -20.50
CA GLU A 119 12.90 -0.25 -19.70
C GLU A 119 11.70 -0.40 -20.62
N THR A 120 11.01 -1.54 -20.52
CA THR A 120 9.79 -1.83 -21.28
C THR A 120 8.78 -2.43 -20.32
N SER A 121 7.50 -2.09 -20.51
CA SER A 121 6.41 -2.75 -19.80
C SER A 121 5.95 -4.00 -20.54
N PRO A 122 5.37 -5.00 -19.86
CA PRO A 122 4.68 -6.11 -20.50
C PRO A 122 3.63 -5.64 -21.52
N ALA A 123 3.37 -6.45 -22.54
CA ALA A 123 2.40 -6.13 -23.59
C ALA A 123 1.01 -5.78 -23.01
N GLY A 124 0.42 -4.68 -23.46
CA GLY A 124 -0.88 -4.21 -22.98
C GLY A 124 -0.85 -3.52 -21.61
N THR A 125 0.34 -3.25 -21.06
CA THR A 125 0.51 -2.55 -19.77
C THR A 125 1.31 -1.26 -19.96
N GLN A 126 1.21 -0.35 -18.98
CA GLN A 126 1.83 0.97 -19.00
C GLN A 126 2.73 1.17 -17.78
N ILE A 127 3.97 1.65 -17.98
CA ILE A 127 4.90 1.98 -16.88
C ILE A 127 4.31 3.12 -16.04
N VAL A 128 4.28 2.94 -14.73
CA VAL A 128 3.85 3.97 -13.78
C VAL A 128 4.80 4.06 -12.59
N ALA A 129 4.90 5.25 -12.01
CA ALA A 129 5.58 5.47 -10.74
C ALA A 129 4.76 6.42 -9.86
N ARG A 130 4.78 6.16 -8.55
CA ARG A 130 4.25 7.04 -7.52
C ARG A 130 5.40 7.56 -6.67
N MET A 131 5.45 8.88 -6.50
CA MET A 131 6.29 9.54 -5.51
C MET A 131 5.41 10.18 -4.45
N GLY A 132 5.77 10.08 -3.18
CA GLY A 132 5.00 10.60 -2.06
C GLY A 132 5.89 11.07 -0.91
N ASN A 133 5.40 12.07 -0.16
CA ASN A 133 6.06 12.57 1.04
C ASN A 133 5.11 12.50 2.23
N ILE A 134 5.58 11.91 3.32
CA ILE A 134 4.80 11.60 4.50
C ILE A 134 5.34 12.46 5.66
N PRO A 135 4.50 13.27 6.32
CA PRO A 135 4.93 14.22 7.35
C PRO A 135 5.48 13.54 8.61
N HIS A 136 5.35 12.23 8.73
CA HIS A 136 5.98 11.42 9.76
C HIS A 136 7.47 11.17 9.52
N GLY A 137 8.04 11.71 8.43
CA GLY A 137 9.47 11.70 8.15
C GLY A 137 9.91 10.70 7.10
N ASN A 138 9.04 10.37 6.14
CA ASN A 138 9.33 9.42 5.08
C ASN A 138 9.05 10.01 3.70
N SER A 139 9.82 9.60 2.71
CA SER A 139 9.53 9.81 1.29
C SER A 139 9.63 8.49 0.57
N LEU A 140 8.85 8.29 -0.49
CA LEU A 140 8.88 7.04 -1.26
C LEU A 140 8.85 7.30 -2.76
N LEU A 141 9.50 6.40 -3.50
CA LEU A 141 9.34 6.17 -4.92
C LEU A 141 8.95 4.70 -5.09
N ALA A 142 7.73 4.44 -5.54
CA ALA A 142 7.24 3.11 -5.85
C ALA A 142 6.92 3.03 -7.35
N GLN A 143 7.55 2.09 -8.04
CA GLN A 143 7.38 1.90 -9.48
C GLN A 143 6.59 0.62 -9.77
N GLY A 144 6.02 0.55 -10.97
CA GLY A 144 5.34 -0.65 -11.42
C GLY A 144 4.59 -0.45 -12.73
N VAL A 145 3.45 -1.15 -12.87
CA VAL A 145 2.65 -1.09 -14.10
C VAL A 145 1.17 -0.88 -13.84
N ALA A 146 0.53 -0.21 -14.78
CA ALA A 146 -0.91 -0.13 -14.95
C ALA A 146 -1.38 -1.16 -15.97
N THR A 147 -2.44 -1.91 -15.64
CA THR A 147 -3.01 -2.96 -16.49
C THR A 147 -4.53 -2.82 -16.52
N ALA A 148 -5.10 -2.77 -17.71
CA ALA A 148 -6.56 -2.80 -17.86
C ALA A 148 -7.13 -4.16 -17.45
N PHE A 149 -8.30 -4.16 -16.84
CA PHE A 149 -9.00 -5.38 -16.46
C PHE A 149 -10.50 -5.33 -16.82
N ASN A 150 -11.07 -6.53 -16.97
CA ASN A 150 -12.51 -6.75 -17.10
C ASN A 150 -12.93 -7.82 -16.09
N GLY A 151 -14.06 -7.60 -15.42
CA GLY A 151 -14.56 -8.47 -14.36
C GLY A 151 -14.28 -7.93 -12.95
N PRO A 152 -14.94 -8.48 -11.93
CA PRO A 152 -14.85 -8.00 -10.56
C PRO A 152 -13.46 -8.25 -9.97
N PRO A 153 -12.85 -7.30 -9.23
CA PRO A 153 -11.61 -7.52 -8.48
C PRO A 153 -11.85 -8.34 -7.18
N THR A 154 -12.62 -9.42 -7.28
CA THR A 154 -12.92 -10.36 -6.17
C THR A 154 -12.08 -11.62 -6.22
N LEU A 155 -11.78 -12.13 -5.03
CA LEU A 155 -11.46 -13.53 -4.68
C LEU A 155 -12.44 -14.51 -5.34
N LYS A 156 -12.17 -15.02 -6.55
CA LYS A 156 -13.02 -16.08 -7.14
C LYS A 156 -12.29 -17.18 -7.90
N SER A 157 -11.08 -17.53 -7.48
CA SER A 157 -10.59 -18.89 -7.75
C SER A 157 -9.53 -19.32 -6.74
N SER A 158 -9.37 -20.63 -6.60
CA SER A 158 -8.21 -21.25 -5.94
C SER A 158 -6.87 -20.89 -6.59
N SER A 159 -6.88 -20.12 -7.68
CA SER A 159 -5.71 -19.68 -8.44
C SER A 159 -5.45 -18.16 -8.37
N ALA A 160 -6.31 -17.35 -7.73
CA ALA A 160 -6.12 -15.91 -7.65
C ALA A 160 -6.71 -15.34 -6.34
N THR A 161 -5.84 -15.17 -5.34
CA THR A 161 -6.21 -14.62 -4.03
C THR A 161 -6.67 -13.16 -4.13
N TYR A 162 -6.05 -12.30 -4.94
CA TYR A 162 -6.55 -10.93 -5.17
C TYR A 162 -6.54 -10.62 -6.65
N ALA A 163 -7.70 -10.67 -7.29
CA ALA A 163 -7.81 -10.50 -8.73
C ALA A 163 -7.19 -9.16 -9.18
N PHE A 164 -6.34 -9.24 -10.21
CA PHE A 164 -5.58 -8.13 -10.80
C PHE A 164 -4.50 -7.50 -9.88
N SER A 165 -4.28 -8.03 -8.68
CA SER A 165 -3.08 -7.73 -7.89
C SER A 165 -1.91 -8.61 -8.32
N ALA A 166 -0.71 -8.04 -8.32
CA ALA A 166 0.53 -8.80 -8.45
C ALA A 166 0.97 -9.48 -7.14
N PHE A 167 0.39 -9.09 -6.01
CA PHE A 167 0.83 -9.49 -4.68
C PHE A 167 -0.11 -10.54 -4.09
N PRO A 168 0.41 -11.67 -3.57
CA PRO A 168 -0.43 -12.74 -3.04
C PRO A 168 -0.90 -12.50 -1.60
N SER A 169 -0.40 -11.47 -0.92
CA SER A 169 -0.71 -11.20 0.49
C SER A 169 -0.58 -9.72 0.84
N PHE A 170 -1.51 -9.22 1.66
CA PHE A 170 -1.43 -7.94 2.37
C PHE A 170 -1.60 -8.15 3.89
N ASN A 171 -1.26 -9.35 4.36
CA ASN A 171 -1.44 -9.78 5.74
C ASN A 171 -0.68 -8.86 6.72
N SER A 172 -1.30 -8.63 7.88
CA SER A 172 -0.80 -7.70 8.89
C SER A 172 0.18 -8.32 9.89
N THR A 173 0.33 -9.65 9.87
CA THR A 173 1.09 -10.38 10.89
C THR A 173 2.57 -9.97 10.85
N PRO A 174 3.16 -9.57 11.99
CA PRO A 174 4.57 -9.25 12.07
C PRO A 174 5.47 -10.43 11.69
N PHE A 175 6.68 -10.14 11.22
CA PHE A 175 7.63 -11.17 10.82
C PHE A 175 9.07 -10.79 11.18
N PRO A 176 9.97 -11.75 11.42
CA PRO A 176 11.35 -11.44 11.73
C PRO A 176 12.06 -10.92 10.49
N VAL A 177 12.87 -9.87 10.67
CA VAL A 177 13.72 -9.34 9.59
C VAL A 177 15.12 -9.92 9.78
N PRO A 178 15.61 -10.77 8.85
CA PRO A 178 16.95 -11.30 8.95
C PRO A 178 17.99 -10.18 8.77
N PRO A 179 19.17 -10.28 9.42
CA PRO A 179 20.24 -9.31 9.20
C PRO A 179 20.70 -9.35 7.75
N ALA A 180 21.12 -8.20 7.21
CA ALA A 180 21.68 -8.13 5.86
C ALA A 180 22.83 -9.15 5.68
N PRO A 181 22.89 -9.87 4.54
CA PRO A 181 22.10 -9.70 3.31
C PRO A 181 20.80 -10.53 3.24
N GLY A 182 20.27 -11.00 4.38
CA GLY A 182 19.04 -11.78 4.42
C GLY A 182 17.84 -11.02 3.83
N VAL A 183 16.97 -11.73 3.11
CA VAL A 183 15.76 -11.16 2.49
C VAL A 183 14.55 -11.50 3.38
N PRO A 184 13.75 -10.51 3.82
CA PRO A 184 12.53 -10.78 4.56
C PRO A 184 11.53 -11.58 3.72
N ILE A 185 10.82 -12.51 4.37
CA ILE A 185 9.76 -13.30 3.76
C ILE A 185 8.44 -12.88 4.41
N LEU A 186 7.55 -12.27 3.62
CA LEU A 186 6.26 -11.79 4.10
C LEU A 186 5.29 -12.97 4.30
N ASN A 187 4.38 -12.81 5.25
CA ASN A 187 3.37 -13.81 5.56
C ASN A 187 2.39 -14.01 4.40
N ALA A 188 1.96 -15.25 4.19
CA ALA A 188 0.94 -15.57 3.20
C ALA A 188 -0.43 -15.03 3.61
N ASP A 189 -1.37 -14.95 2.66
CA ASP A 189 -2.79 -14.76 2.99
C ASP A 189 -3.27 -15.80 4.01
N GLY A 190 -4.22 -15.41 4.87
CA GLY A 190 -4.79 -16.26 5.92
C GLY A 190 -3.86 -16.50 7.10
N SER A 191 -2.69 -15.85 7.14
CA SER A 191 -1.83 -15.87 8.32
C SER A 191 -2.43 -15.04 9.45
N SER A 192 -2.08 -15.37 10.68
CA SER A 192 -2.42 -14.57 11.86
C SER A 192 -1.32 -14.73 12.89
N GLU A 193 -1.02 -13.68 13.65
CA GLU A 193 -0.03 -13.72 14.74
C GLU A 193 -0.24 -14.94 15.65
N LEU A 194 -1.48 -15.21 16.03
CA LEU A 194 -1.86 -16.32 16.91
C LEU A 194 -1.42 -17.70 16.38
N LEU A 195 -1.47 -17.88 15.06
CA LEU A 195 -1.28 -19.18 14.40
C LEU A 195 0.08 -19.30 13.71
N THR A 196 0.70 -18.20 13.27
CA THR A 196 2.09 -18.19 12.81
C THR A 196 2.97 -18.70 13.95
N VAL A 197 3.82 -19.68 13.66
CA VAL A 197 4.74 -20.24 14.67
C VAL A 197 5.50 -19.07 15.32
N PRO A 198 5.45 -18.94 16.66
CA PRO A 198 5.85 -17.72 17.33
C PRO A 198 7.30 -17.39 17.02
N VAL A 199 7.56 -16.16 16.59
CA VAL A 199 8.84 -15.52 16.90
C VAL A 199 8.66 -14.98 18.31
N PRO A 200 9.39 -15.45 19.33
CA PRO A 200 9.37 -14.78 20.61
C PRO A 200 9.82 -13.32 20.43
N PRO A 201 9.16 -12.35 21.10
CA PRO A 201 7.94 -12.48 21.89
C PRO A 201 6.69 -12.60 21.00
N ARG A 202 5.66 -13.29 21.52
CA ARG A 202 4.31 -13.22 20.95
C ARG A 202 3.74 -11.81 21.15
N PHE A 203 2.91 -11.38 20.22
CA PHE A 203 2.21 -10.09 20.22
C PHE A 203 0.71 -10.30 20.32
N ASP A 204 0.21 -10.18 21.54
CA ASP A 204 -1.20 -10.40 21.84
C ASP A 204 -2.11 -9.28 21.28
N GLU A 205 -1.54 -8.18 20.77
CA GLU A 205 -2.30 -7.01 20.30
C GLU A 205 -3.13 -7.31 19.05
N TYR A 206 -2.68 -8.28 18.26
CA TYR A 206 -3.33 -8.74 17.05
C TYR A 206 -4.43 -9.78 17.30
N ASN A 207 -4.54 -10.30 18.54
CA ASN A 207 -5.55 -11.27 18.92
C ASN A 207 -6.66 -10.62 19.77
N LEU A 208 -7.79 -10.33 19.13
CA LEU A 208 -8.92 -9.65 19.76
C LEU A 208 -9.63 -10.51 20.82
N ALA A 209 -9.34 -11.81 20.92
CA ALA A 209 -9.84 -12.65 22.01
C ALA A 209 -9.16 -12.33 23.35
N ILE A 210 -7.97 -11.71 23.33
CA ILE A 210 -7.28 -11.23 24.52
C ILE A 210 -7.71 -9.80 24.73
N ALA A 211 -8.24 -9.42 25.90
CA ALA A 211 -8.71 -8.06 26.16
C ALA A 211 -7.60 -6.99 26.03
N ASP A 212 -8.00 -5.79 25.63
CA ASP A 212 -7.13 -4.61 25.56
C ASP A 212 -6.78 -4.19 26.98
N SER A 213 -5.51 -3.84 27.20
CA SER A 213 -5.00 -3.53 28.52
C SER A 213 -3.66 -2.80 28.43
N ALA A 214 -3.13 -2.35 29.57
CA ALA A 214 -1.80 -1.75 29.62
C ALA A 214 -0.71 -2.70 29.12
N THR A 215 -0.90 -4.01 29.31
CA THR A 215 0.02 -5.07 28.89
C THR A 215 -0.34 -5.69 27.54
N ASN A 216 -1.44 -5.25 26.91
CA ASN A 216 -1.84 -5.62 25.57
C ASN A 216 -2.50 -4.41 24.87
N PRO A 217 -1.74 -3.32 24.64
CA PRO A 217 -2.31 -2.05 24.28
C PRO A 217 -2.69 -2.00 22.80
N ARG A 218 -3.95 -1.67 22.53
CA ARG A 218 -4.46 -1.40 21.18
C ARG A 218 -5.51 -0.31 21.23
N THR A 219 -5.73 0.44 20.16
CA THR A 219 -6.86 1.39 20.17
C THR A 219 -8.19 0.63 20.08
N PRO A 220 -9.16 0.90 20.97
CA PRO A 220 -9.10 1.85 22.08
C PRO A 220 -8.42 1.26 23.32
N PHE A 221 -7.33 1.88 23.80
CA PHE A 221 -6.75 1.59 25.12
C PHE A 221 -6.28 2.91 25.70
N GLY A 222 -6.82 3.30 26.85
CA GLY A 222 -6.52 4.60 27.47
C GLY A 222 -6.96 5.81 26.63
N THR A 223 -7.82 5.62 25.62
CA THR A 223 -8.38 6.70 24.78
C THR A 223 -9.87 6.90 25.08
N THR A 224 -10.44 8.00 24.56
CA THR A 224 -11.89 8.25 24.57
C THR A 224 -12.61 7.66 23.36
N GLU A 225 -11.92 6.84 22.57
CA GLU A 225 -12.47 6.19 21.37
C GLU A 225 -13.49 5.11 21.74
N PRO A 226 -14.54 4.90 20.92
CA PRO A 226 -15.49 3.82 21.14
C PRO A 226 -14.81 2.46 21.02
N PRO A 227 -15.35 1.41 21.68
CA PRO A 227 -14.91 0.03 21.52
C PRO A 227 -14.82 -0.38 20.03
N LEU A 228 -13.86 -1.26 19.72
CA LEU A 228 -13.80 -1.87 18.39
C LEU A 228 -15.13 -2.56 18.08
N PRO A 229 -15.72 -2.33 16.90
CA PRO A 229 -16.93 -3.03 16.53
C PRO A 229 -16.64 -4.53 16.36
N ALA A 230 -17.66 -5.37 16.52
CA ALA A 230 -17.51 -6.81 16.30
C ALA A 230 -17.21 -7.16 14.82
N ASN A 231 -17.67 -6.33 13.89
CA ASN A 231 -17.42 -6.45 12.46
C ASN A 231 -17.48 -5.07 11.77
N ILE A 232 -16.87 -4.97 10.59
CA ILE A 232 -17.00 -3.83 9.69
C ILE A 232 -17.53 -4.37 8.36
N ASP A 233 -18.66 -3.85 7.90
CA ASP A 233 -19.34 -4.29 6.66
C ASP A 233 -19.54 -5.82 6.57
N GLY A 234 -19.81 -6.46 7.71
CA GLY A 234 -20.02 -7.91 7.80
C GLY A 234 -18.74 -8.76 7.85
N VAL A 235 -17.55 -8.14 7.83
CA VAL A 235 -16.26 -8.82 8.04
C VAL A 235 -15.92 -8.78 9.52
N ALA A 236 -15.74 -9.95 10.14
CA ALA A 236 -15.40 -10.05 11.56
C ALA A 236 -14.13 -9.26 11.86
N MET A 237 -14.10 -8.54 12.98
CA MET A 237 -13.00 -7.63 13.27
C MET A 237 -11.63 -8.33 13.38
N GLN A 238 -11.60 -9.60 13.80
CA GLN A 238 -10.37 -10.40 13.82
C GLN A 238 -9.85 -10.67 12.40
N ASP A 239 -10.74 -10.91 11.43
CA ASP A 239 -10.37 -11.10 10.03
C ASP A 239 -9.85 -9.78 9.44
N VAL A 240 -10.46 -8.65 9.82
CA VAL A 240 -9.97 -7.31 9.45
C VAL A 240 -8.56 -7.07 10.02
N VAL A 241 -8.33 -7.41 11.28
CA VAL A 241 -7.01 -7.27 11.91
C VAL A 241 -5.98 -8.14 11.19
N ASN A 242 -6.29 -9.40 10.85
CA ASN A 242 -5.36 -10.28 10.15
C ASN A 242 -5.08 -9.82 8.71
N ASP A 243 -6.10 -9.31 8.02
CA ASP A 243 -6.03 -8.96 6.61
C ASP A 243 -7.06 -7.89 6.23
N PRO A 244 -6.72 -6.59 6.34
CA PRO A 244 -7.66 -5.50 6.06
C PRO A 244 -8.24 -5.51 4.65
N ILE A 245 -7.59 -6.15 3.66
CA ILE A 245 -8.09 -6.21 2.28
C ILE A 245 -9.47 -6.89 2.20
N ARG A 246 -9.84 -7.70 3.20
CA ARG A 246 -11.14 -8.36 3.31
C ARG A 246 -12.31 -7.36 3.27
N LEU A 247 -12.11 -6.13 3.72
CA LEU A 247 -13.11 -5.06 3.60
C LEU A 247 -13.38 -4.67 2.14
N LEU A 248 -12.33 -4.60 1.32
CA LEU A 248 -12.46 -4.32 -0.11
C LEU A 248 -13.21 -5.46 -0.81
N GLN A 249 -12.85 -6.70 -0.46
CA GLN A 249 -13.46 -7.91 -1.01
C GLN A 249 -14.94 -8.03 -0.66
N ALA A 250 -15.31 -7.80 0.60
CA ALA A 250 -16.70 -7.79 1.05
C ALA A 250 -17.54 -6.76 0.27
N LYS A 251 -16.96 -5.57 0.00
CA LYS A 251 -17.62 -4.52 -0.76
C LYS A 251 -17.89 -4.93 -2.21
N ILE A 252 -16.91 -5.52 -2.89
CA ILE A 252 -17.09 -5.97 -4.28
C ILE A 252 -18.05 -7.16 -4.33
N ASP A 253 -17.97 -8.11 -3.38
CA ASP A 253 -18.90 -9.24 -3.32
C ASP A 253 -20.36 -8.79 -3.15
N ASP A 254 -20.62 -7.81 -2.29
CA ASP A 254 -21.95 -7.18 -2.14
C ASP A 254 -22.43 -6.54 -3.46
N GLN A 255 -21.54 -5.80 -4.15
CA GLN A 255 -21.87 -5.18 -5.44
C GLN A 255 -22.13 -6.23 -6.53
N VAL A 256 -21.32 -7.29 -6.61
CA VAL A 256 -21.56 -8.41 -7.55
C VAL A 256 -22.90 -9.07 -7.26
N LYS A 257 -23.23 -9.35 -5.99
CA LYS A 257 -24.54 -9.90 -5.60
C LYS A 257 -25.71 -9.00 -6.01
N LYS A 258 -25.49 -7.69 -6.00
CA LYS A 258 -26.46 -6.68 -6.47
C LYS A 258 -26.48 -6.51 -7.99
N GLY A 259 -25.73 -7.31 -8.76
CA GLY A 259 -25.75 -7.29 -10.23
C GLY A 259 -24.84 -6.25 -10.88
N TYR A 260 -23.90 -5.67 -10.14
CA TYR A 260 -22.92 -4.75 -10.70
C TYR A 260 -21.82 -5.50 -11.47
N THR A 261 -21.36 -4.90 -12.57
CA THR A 261 -20.22 -5.35 -13.38
C THR A 261 -19.07 -4.34 -13.34
N PHE A 262 -17.86 -4.82 -13.59
CA PHE A 262 -16.63 -4.05 -13.39
C PHE A 262 -15.74 -4.12 -14.63
N GLU A 263 -15.15 -2.99 -14.97
CA GLU A 263 -13.98 -2.85 -15.84
C GLU A 263 -13.12 -1.74 -15.25
N GLY A 264 -11.83 -1.69 -15.57
CA GLY A 264 -10.98 -0.67 -14.98
C GLY A 264 -9.50 -0.83 -15.26
N THR A 265 -8.70 -0.18 -14.44
CA THR A 265 -7.24 -0.28 -14.44
C THR A 265 -6.77 -0.67 -13.04
N ALA A 266 -5.90 -1.68 -12.96
CA ALA A 266 -5.16 -2.02 -11.76
C ALA A 266 -3.74 -1.43 -11.84
N LEU A 267 -3.30 -0.74 -10.78
CA LEU A 267 -1.92 -0.28 -10.62
C LEU A 267 -1.25 -1.18 -9.58
N ASN A 268 -0.18 -1.86 -9.96
CA ASN A 268 0.62 -2.67 -9.04
C ASN A 268 1.99 -2.04 -8.93
N ILE A 269 2.33 -1.52 -7.75
CA ILE A 269 3.57 -0.77 -7.51
C ILE A 269 4.28 -1.27 -6.26
N ALA A 270 5.60 -1.16 -6.25
CA ALA A 270 6.43 -1.42 -5.09
C ALA A 270 7.70 -0.57 -5.10
N THR A 271 8.28 -0.32 -3.93
CA THR A 271 9.60 0.33 -3.78
C THR A 271 10.76 -0.63 -4.07
N GLN A 272 10.47 -1.91 -4.30
CA GLN A 272 11.46 -2.95 -4.59
C GLN A 272 11.02 -3.80 -5.80
N ALA A 273 12.00 -4.29 -6.57
CA ALA A 273 11.74 -5.12 -7.76
C ALA A 273 11.28 -6.54 -7.43
N LYS A 274 11.61 -7.03 -6.24
CA LYS A 274 11.33 -8.40 -5.80
C LYS A 274 10.80 -8.39 -4.39
N ILE A 275 9.71 -9.10 -4.15
CA ILE A 275 9.16 -9.31 -2.81
C ILE A 275 8.92 -10.81 -2.64
N THR A 276 9.35 -11.36 -1.50
CA THR A 276 9.21 -12.80 -1.21
C THR A 276 8.09 -13.01 -0.20
N PHE A 277 7.22 -13.95 -0.47
CA PHE A 277 6.12 -14.34 0.40
C PHE A 277 6.17 -15.84 0.71
N PHE A 278 5.68 -16.25 1.87
CA PHE A 278 5.30 -17.64 2.08
C PHE A 278 4.11 -18.00 1.18
N GLN A 279 4.05 -19.25 0.71
CA GLN A 279 2.89 -19.76 -0.02
C GLN A 279 1.80 -20.28 0.92
N ASN A 280 2.19 -20.79 2.08
CA ASN A 280 1.27 -21.37 3.06
C ASN A 280 1.08 -20.40 4.23
N ALA A 281 -0.18 -20.22 4.64
CA ALA A 281 -0.53 -19.50 5.85
C ALA A 281 0.25 -20.03 7.06
N ASN A 282 0.60 -19.13 7.98
CA ASN A 282 1.17 -19.49 9.28
C ASN A 282 2.53 -20.22 9.21
N SER A 283 3.26 -20.05 8.11
CA SER A 283 4.59 -20.64 7.90
C SER A 283 5.63 -20.04 8.86
N SER A 284 6.56 -20.88 9.34
CA SER A 284 7.68 -20.44 10.16
C SER A 284 8.92 -20.11 9.30
N PRO A 285 9.53 -18.93 9.45
CA PRO A 285 10.82 -18.62 8.81
C PRO A 285 12.00 -19.41 9.39
N THR A 286 11.81 -20.10 10.52
CA THR A 286 12.86 -20.93 11.16
C THR A 286 12.65 -22.43 10.97
N ALA A 287 11.60 -22.85 10.26
CA ALA A 287 11.35 -24.28 10.02
C ALA A 287 12.42 -24.90 9.11
N VAL A 288 12.72 -26.18 9.38
CA VAL A 288 13.67 -26.99 8.60
C VAL A 288 12.96 -28.26 8.12
N PRO A 289 12.74 -28.44 6.80
CA PRO A 289 13.11 -27.53 5.71
C PRO A 289 12.29 -26.22 5.72
N LEU A 290 12.83 -25.18 5.07
CA LEU A 290 12.13 -23.89 4.91
C LEU A 290 10.79 -24.12 4.19
N PRO A 291 9.68 -23.54 4.67
CA PRO A 291 8.38 -23.65 4.00
C PRO A 291 8.42 -23.07 2.58
N PRO A 292 7.52 -23.51 1.68
CA PRO A 292 7.47 -23.01 0.32
C PRO A 292 7.25 -21.50 0.26
N THR A 293 8.02 -20.84 -0.61
CA THR A 293 7.95 -19.39 -0.84
C THR A 293 7.70 -19.08 -2.31
N VAL A 294 7.20 -17.88 -2.58
CA VAL A 294 7.04 -17.31 -3.91
C VAL A 294 7.74 -15.96 -3.96
N VAL A 295 8.55 -15.74 -5.00
CA VAL A 295 9.15 -14.44 -5.30
C VAL A 295 8.28 -13.76 -6.35
N VAL A 296 7.65 -12.65 -5.97
CA VAL A 296 6.97 -11.75 -6.90
C VAL A 296 8.03 -10.85 -7.54
N ASN A 297 8.27 -11.03 -8.83
CA ASN A 297 9.03 -10.06 -9.63
C ASN A 297 8.04 -8.98 -10.08
N VAL A 298 8.08 -7.82 -9.43
CA VAL A 298 7.15 -6.73 -9.72
C VAL A 298 7.53 -6.14 -11.08
N ALA A 299 6.63 -6.21 -12.05
CA ALA A 299 6.88 -5.66 -13.39
C ALA A 299 7.17 -4.16 -13.29
N ASN A 300 8.35 -3.73 -13.77
CA ASN A 300 8.86 -2.36 -13.62
C ASN A 300 8.89 -1.86 -12.16
N GLY A 301 8.86 -2.76 -11.18
CA GLY A 301 8.96 -2.41 -9.77
C GLY A 301 10.39 -2.09 -9.38
N ALA A 302 10.57 -0.98 -8.68
CA ALA A 302 11.84 -0.45 -8.19
C ALA A 302 11.56 0.85 -7.41
N GLY A 303 12.63 1.51 -6.98
CA GLY A 303 12.58 2.79 -6.30
C GLY A 303 13.23 2.69 -4.93
N GLY A 304 12.53 3.17 -3.90
CA GLY A 304 13.04 3.17 -2.54
C GLY A 304 12.14 3.95 -1.59
N ALA A 305 12.46 3.86 -0.31
CA ALA A 305 11.93 4.74 0.71
C ALA A 305 13.11 5.37 1.45
N GLU A 306 12.97 6.64 1.77
CA GLU A 306 13.95 7.43 2.51
C GLU A 306 13.33 7.85 3.84
N ASN A 307 14.17 7.94 4.87
CA ASN A 307 13.76 8.23 6.23
C ASN A 307 14.51 9.48 6.74
N ILE A 308 13.90 10.23 7.66
CA ILE A 308 14.62 11.28 8.39
C ILE A 308 15.46 10.68 9.54
N LEU A 309 16.44 11.44 10.01
CA LEU A 309 17.36 11.01 11.09
C LEU A 309 16.69 10.54 12.37
N PHE A 310 15.52 11.11 12.72
CA PHE A 310 14.77 10.67 13.88
C PHE A 310 14.35 9.21 13.74
N LEU A 311 13.96 8.79 12.55
CA LEU A 311 13.56 7.42 12.25
C LEU A 311 14.79 6.50 12.21
N GLU A 312 15.86 6.93 11.55
CA GLU A 312 17.09 6.14 11.37
C GLU A 312 17.95 6.02 12.64
N GLY A 313 17.70 6.87 13.64
CA GLY A 313 18.47 6.89 14.89
C GLY A 313 19.76 7.70 14.85
N GLY A 314 19.91 8.64 13.90
CA GLY A 314 21.09 9.50 13.72
C GLY A 314 22.03 9.07 12.59
N GLU A 315 23.13 9.83 12.37
CA GLU A 315 24.09 9.62 11.27
C GLU A 315 25.51 9.22 11.73
N PRO A 316 26.05 8.08 11.26
CA PRO A 316 25.29 6.89 10.83
C PRO A 316 24.38 6.41 11.98
N THR A 317 23.45 5.48 11.73
CA THR A 317 22.51 4.95 12.76
C THR A 317 23.21 4.88 14.12
N GLY A 318 22.73 5.72 15.05
CA GLY A 318 23.42 5.96 16.31
C GLY A 318 23.47 4.71 17.17
N ALA A 319 24.25 4.75 18.25
CA ALA A 319 24.54 3.61 19.12
C ALA A 319 23.30 2.94 19.78
N LYS A 320 22.10 3.51 19.62
CA LYS A 320 20.84 3.03 20.20
C LYS A 320 19.83 2.48 19.17
N GLY A 321 20.14 2.51 17.87
CA GLY A 321 19.29 1.98 16.80
C GLY A 321 18.18 2.94 16.33
N PRO A 322 17.44 2.55 15.27
CA PRO A 322 16.36 3.35 14.67
C PRO A 322 15.10 3.34 15.54
N ASN A 323 14.30 4.41 15.45
CA ASN A 323 12.94 4.46 16.00
C ASN A 323 11.94 3.74 15.07
N ALA A 324 12.16 3.85 13.75
CA ALA A 324 11.47 3.08 12.71
C ALA A 324 12.25 3.18 11.40
N ASP A 325 12.18 2.16 10.56
CA ASP A 325 12.80 2.14 9.23
C ASP A 325 11.76 1.73 8.18
N THR A 326 11.45 2.60 7.21
CA THR A 326 10.56 2.22 6.11
C THR A 326 11.28 1.34 5.11
N ALA A 327 11.17 0.03 5.28
CA ALA A 327 11.93 -0.95 4.50
C ALA A 327 11.30 -1.27 3.13
N LEU A 328 9.97 -1.31 3.06
CA LEU A 328 9.25 -1.73 1.86
C LEU A 328 7.87 -1.08 1.81
N VAL A 329 7.48 -0.58 0.64
CA VAL A 329 6.09 -0.22 0.35
C VAL A 329 5.66 -0.98 -0.89
N TYR A 330 4.50 -1.63 -0.83
CA TYR A 330 3.84 -2.20 -2.00
C TYR A 330 2.34 -1.99 -1.91
N ALA A 331 1.71 -1.81 -3.07
CA ALA A 331 0.30 -1.45 -3.13
C ALA A 331 -0.35 -1.92 -4.42
N THR A 332 -1.64 -2.21 -4.33
CA THR A 332 -2.52 -2.34 -5.49
C THR A 332 -3.63 -1.29 -5.41
N PHE A 333 -3.83 -0.57 -6.51
CA PHE A 333 -4.95 0.35 -6.72
C PHE A 333 -5.85 -0.22 -7.81
N TRP A 334 -7.16 -0.25 -7.60
CA TRP A 334 -8.16 -0.57 -8.62
C TRP A 334 -8.98 0.68 -8.91
N ILE A 335 -8.84 1.20 -10.13
CA ILE A 335 -9.63 2.32 -10.64
C ILE A 335 -10.79 1.70 -11.44
N GLU A 336 -11.99 1.77 -10.91
CA GLU A 336 -13.10 0.92 -11.33
C GLU A 336 -14.23 1.74 -11.95
N LYS A 337 -14.65 1.33 -13.14
CA LYS A 337 -15.94 1.70 -13.75
C LYS A 337 -16.94 0.62 -13.36
N VAL A 338 -17.82 0.96 -12.43
CA VAL A 338 -18.82 0.02 -11.93
C VAL A 338 -20.17 0.35 -12.54
N LYS A 339 -20.81 -0.65 -13.14
CA LYS A 339 -22.03 -0.50 -13.95
C LYS A 339 -23.14 -1.41 -13.44
N HIS A 340 -24.37 -0.91 -13.42
CA HIS A 340 -25.57 -1.72 -13.18
C HIS A 340 -26.63 -1.42 -14.25
N PRO A 341 -27.30 -2.44 -14.81
CA PRO A 341 -28.29 -2.25 -15.87
C PRO A 341 -29.44 -1.29 -15.50
N GLN A 342 -29.81 -1.25 -14.22
CA GLN A 342 -30.97 -0.46 -13.73
C GLN A 342 -30.60 0.75 -12.86
N HIS A 343 -29.33 0.86 -12.43
CA HIS A 343 -28.89 1.87 -11.44
C HIS A 343 -27.77 2.77 -11.96
N GLY A 344 -27.46 2.68 -13.26
CA GLY A 344 -26.45 3.50 -13.91
C GLY A 344 -25.03 3.05 -13.60
N SER A 345 -24.08 3.97 -13.77
CA SER A 345 -22.66 3.74 -13.60
C SER A 345 -22.02 4.78 -12.68
N PHE A 346 -20.98 4.37 -11.95
CA PHE A 346 -20.16 5.27 -11.15
C PHE A 346 -18.70 4.84 -11.19
N MET A 347 -17.83 5.75 -10.76
CA MET A 347 -16.41 5.46 -10.54
C MET A 347 -16.15 5.12 -9.08
N GLN A 348 -15.37 4.08 -8.85
CA GLN A 348 -14.88 3.66 -7.54
C GLN A 348 -13.35 3.52 -7.60
N LEU A 349 -12.68 3.87 -6.51
CA LEU A 349 -11.26 3.64 -6.32
C LEU A 349 -11.11 2.79 -5.06
N GLN A 350 -10.62 1.57 -5.22
CA GLN A 350 -10.19 0.75 -4.10
C GLN A 350 -8.66 0.71 -4.08
N TYR A 351 -8.06 0.71 -2.90
CA TYR A 351 -6.65 0.43 -2.78
C TYR A 351 -6.35 -0.35 -1.50
N VAL A 352 -5.28 -1.12 -1.57
CA VAL A 352 -4.58 -1.66 -0.42
C VAL A 352 -3.12 -1.27 -0.53
N GLN A 353 -2.55 -0.77 0.55
CA GLN A 353 -1.15 -0.41 0.67
C GLN A 353 -0.60 -1.07 1.93
N ASN A 354 0.53 -1.75 1.79
CA ASN A 354 1.28 -2.28 2.91
C ASN A 354 2.65 -1.57 2.96
N VAL A 355 2.92 -0.97 4.11
CA VAL A 355 4.19 -0.33 4.45
C VAL A 355 4.83 -1.19 5.53
N ILE A 356 5.99 -1.78 5.25
CA ILE A 356 6.75 -2.52 6.23
C ILE A 356 7.65 -1.53 6.97
N LEU A 357 7.36 -1.30 8.25
CA LEU A 357 8.27 -0.58 9.14
C LEU A 357 9.13 -1.57 9.93
N GLY A 358 10.44 -1.38 9.91
CA GLY A 358 11.41 -2.10 10.71
C GLY A 358 11.69 -1.35 12.01
N PHE A 359 11.37 -1.94 13.16
CA PHE A 359 11.90 -1.47 14.44
C PHE A 359 12.02 -2.62 15.42
N PRO A 360 13.00 -2.55 16.34
CA PRO A 360 13.28 -3.65 17.23
C PRO A 360 12.30 -3.73 18.40
N ILE A 361 12.33 -4.90 19.03
CA ILE A 361 11.76 -5.12 20.35
C ILE A 361 12.86 -4.89 21.38
N LEU A 362 12.62 -4.00 22.34
CA LEU A 362 13.62 -3.58 23.32
C LEU A 362 13.40 -4.17 24.71
N LYS A 363 12.16 -4.52 25.07
CA LYS A 363 11.78 -4.88 26.46
C LYS A 363 11.45 -6.35 26.68
N ALA A 364 11.17 -7.11 25.62
CA ALA A 364 10.65 -8.47 25.76
C ALA A 364 11.70 -9.59 25.67
N LEU A 365 12.94 -9.28 25.26
CA LEU A 365 13.97 -10.30 25.01
C LEU A 365 15.33 -9.86 25.55
N PRO A 366 16.23 -10.81 25.92
CA PRO A 366 17.61 -10.51 26.28
C PRO A 366 18.47 -10.02 25.10
N THR A 367 17.91 -10.03 23.89
CA THR A 367 18.57 -9.61 22.64
C THR A 367 17.58 -8.82 21.80
N VAL A 368 18.07 -7.72 21.20
CA VAL A 368 17.32 -6.88 20.26
C VAL A 368 17.03 -7.68 18.99
N VAL A 369 15.75 -7.90 18.68
CA VAL A 369 15.32 -8.62 17.46
C VAL A 369 14.67 -7.63 16.49
N PRO A 370 15.19 -7.49 15.25
CA PRO A 370 14.53 -6.72 14.20
C PRO A 370 13.23 -7.39 13.76
N ILE A 371 12.13 -6.64 13.81
CA ILE A 371 10.82 -7.08 13.35
C ILE A 371 10.35 -6.16 12.22
N GLY A 372 9.76 -6.77 11.20
CA GLY A 372 9.01 -6.10 10.16
C GLY A 372 7.55 -6.02 10.59
N TRP A 373 7.05 -4.80 10.65
CA TRP A 373 5.70 -4.45 11.08
C TRP A 373 4.87 -4.02 9.88
N PRO A 374 4.00 -4.88 9.35
CA PRO A 374 3.03 -4.48 8.32
C PRO A 374 2.11 -3.37 8.84
N HIS A 375 2.15 -2.23 8.16
CA HIS A 375 1.22 -1.14 8.32
C HIS A 375 0.31 -1.13 7.11
N VAL A 376 -0.95 -1.47 7.32
CA VAL A 376 -1.87 -1.76 6.23
C VAL A 376 -2.96 -0.70 6.19
N SER A 377 -3.08 -0.05 5.04
CA SER A 377 -4.14 0.90 4.73
C SER A 377 -5.01 0.35 3.61
N VAL A 378 -6.32 0.36 3.81
CA VAL A 378 -7.32 0.01 2.79
C VAL A 378 -8.39 1.09 2.73
N ALA A 379 -8.88 1.40 1.53
CA ALA A 379 -10.02 2.28 1.38
C ALA A 379 -10.87 1.94 0.16
N THR A 380 -12.17 2.23 0.26
CA THR A 380 -13.07 2.31 -0.89
C THR A 380 -13.58 3.73 -1.04
N LEU A 381 -13.14 4.40 -2.10
CA LEU A 381 -13.48 5.77 -2.41
C LEU A 381 -14.41 5.85 -3.63
N ARG A 382 -15.22 6.90 -3.65
CA ARG A 382 -16.14 7.24 -4.73
C ARG A 382 -15.68 8.53 -5.36
N LYS A 383 -15.69 8.58 -6.69
CA LYS A 383 -15.40 9.84 -7.39
C LYS A 383 -16.50 10.83 -7.07
N SER A 384 -16.13 11.97 -6.51
CA SER A 384 -17.03 13.07 -6.16
C SER A 384 -16.72 14.27 -7.04
N PHE A 385 -17.77 14.94 -7.49
CA PHE A 385 -17.65 16.23 -8.19
C PHE A 385 -18.06 17.29 -7.17
N ASN A 386 -17.13 18.18 -6.82
CA ASN A 386 -17.46 19.35 -6.00
C ASN A 386 -18.25 20.37 -6.83
#